data_AF-A0A3A4PQW8-F1
#
_entry.id   AF-A0A3A4PQW8-F1
#
_cell.length_a   1.000
_cell.length_b   1.000
_cell.length_c   1.000
_cell.angle_alpha   90.00
_cell.angle_beta   90.00
_cell.angle_gamma   90.00
#
_symmetry.space_group_name_H-M   'P 1'
#
loop_
_entity.id
_entity.type
_entity.pdbx_description
1 polymer ?
#
loop_
_entity_poly.entity_id
_entity_poly.type
_entity_poly.pdbx_seq_one_letter_code
_entity_poly.pdbx_strand_id
1 'polypeptide(L)'
;MWRLALERLKDARCLFRSRRYDGAAYLCGYVLESALKACICERLHVSVYPETAFQGRLKTHELNDLLLLAGLNEELSPEKHLKNWFVVSDWKPDWRYRLPGIVKRKDAEDRIRVLGREVLPWLRAKS
;
A
#
# COMPACT_ATOMS: atom_id res chain seq x y z
N MET A 1 7.74 -7.24 7.89
CA MET A 1 6.87 -6.13 7.42
C MET A 1 5.46 -6.59 7.01
N TRP A 2 5.27 -7.76 6.40
CA TRP A 2 3.93 -8.27 6.04
C TRP A 2 2.89 -8.26 7.17
N ARG A 3 3.28 -8.64 8.39
CA ARG A 3 2.39 -8.59 9.56
C ARG A 3 1.82 -7.19 9.79
N LEU A 4 2.64 -6.14 9.66
CA LEU A 4 2.21 -4.75 9.81
C LEU A 4 1.19 -4.37 8.72
N ALA A 5 1.44 -4.74 7.47
CA ALA A 5 0.49 -4.51 6.37
C ALA A 5 -0.88 -5.14 6.66
N LEU A 6 -0.91 -6.38 7.15
CA LEU A 6 -2.14 -7.09 7.47
C LEU A 6 -2.90 -6.49 8.65
N GLU A 7 -2.21 -6.04 9.70
CA GLU A 7 -2.83 -5.33 10.83
C GLU A 7 -3.43 -3.99 10.37
N ARG A 8 -2.69 -3.21 9.57
CA ARG A 8 -3.22 -1.94 9.03
C ARG A 8 -4.43 -2.15 8.12
N LEU A 9 -4.53 -3.28 7.43
CA LEU A 9 -5.71 -3.62 6.63
C LEU A 9 -6.92 -3.97 7.52
N LYS A 10 -6.69 -4.60 8.69
CA LYS A 10 -7.76 -4.79 9.69
C LYS A 10 -8.22 -3.44 10.23
N ASP A 11 -7.29 -2.55 10.57
CA ASP A 11 -7.62 -1.19 11.03
C ASP A 11 -8.45 -0.42 9.99
N ALA A 12 -8.04 -0.44 8.71
CA ALA A 12 -8.78 0.19 7.61
C ALA A 12 -10.21 -0.35 7.48
N ARG A 13 -10.41 -1.67 7.64
CA ARG A 13 -11.74 -2.30 7.64
C ARG A 13 -12.59 -1.86 8.84
N CYS A 14 -11.98 -1.72 10.02
CA CYS A 14 -12.68 -1.22 11.22
C CYS A 14 -13.15 0.23 11.04
N LEU A 15 -12.30 1.10 10.48
CA LEU A 15 -12.65 2.48 10.17
C LEU A 15 -13.79 2.56 9.14
N PHE A 16 -13.72 1.74 8.08
CA PHE A 16 -14.77 1.68 7.07
C PHE A 16 -16.13 1.29 7.66
N ARG A 17 -16.19 0.24 8.51
CA ARG A 17 -17.42 -0.18 9.20
C ARG A 17 -18.00 0.92 10.09
N SER A 18 -17.11 1.76 10.65
CA SER A 18 -17.47 2.92 11.46
C SER A 18 -17.80 4.17 10.64
N ARG A 19 -17.94 4.05 9.30
CA ARG A 19 -18.21 5.14 8.35
C ARG A 19 -17.11 6.22 8.31
N ARG A 20 -15.88 5.90 8.74
CA ARG A 20 -14.71 6.80 8.73
C ARG A 20 -13.94 6.59 7.42
N TYR A 21 -14.53 6.98 6.29
CA TYR A 21 -14.04 6.62 4.95
C TYR A 21 -12.68 7.25 4.61
N ASP A 22 -12.46 8.52 4.93
CA ASP A 22 -11.17 9.18 4.72
C ASP A 22 -10.05 8.45 5.47
N GLY A 23 -10.28 8.12 6.75
CA GLY A 23 -9.33 7.38 7.58
C GLY A 23 -9.08 5.96 7.05
N ALA A 24 -10.13 5.29 6.58
CA ALA A 24 -10.01 3.96 5.99
C ALA A 24 -9.15 3.98 4.71
N ALA A 25 -9.43 4.90 3.78
CA ALA A 25 -8.64 5.05 2.56
C ALA A 25 -7.21 5.53 2.85
N TYR A 26 -7.03 6.38 3.86
CA TYR A 26 -5.71 6.82 4.31
C TYR A 26 -4.86 5.64 4.83
N LEU A 27 -5.44 4.74 5.63
CA LEU A 27 -4.72 3.54 6.08
C LEU A 27 -4.42 2.55 4.95
N CYS A 28 -5.24 2.48 3.91
CA CYS A 28 -4.94 1.64 2.73
C CYS A 28 -3.58 1.99 2.08
N GLY A 29 -3.18 3.26 2.08
CA GLY A 29 -1.86 3.63 1.59
C GLY A 29 -0.72 3.06 2.43
N TYR A 30 -0.83 3.10 3.75
CA TYR A 30 0.17 2.47 4.64
C TYR A 30 0.19 0.96 4.59
N VAL A 31 -0.95 0.32 4.32
CA VAL A 31 -1.00 -1.12 4.05
C VAL A 31 -0.13 -1.44 2.83
N LEU A 32 -0.31 -0.69 1.74
CA LEU A 32 0.45 -0.89 0.50
C LEU A 32 1.93 -0.56 0.69
N GLU A 33 2.26 0.56 1.35
CA GLU A 33 3.64 0.93 1.69
C GLU A 33 4.32 -0.19 2.48
N SER A 34 3.67 -0.69 3.53
CA SER A 34 4.21 -1.76 4.38
C SER A 34 4.41 -3.07 3.62
N ALA A 35 3.52 -3.39 2.68
CA ALA A 35 3.63 -4.57 1.83
C ALA A 35 4.81 -4.47 0.85
N LEU A 36 4.95 -3.33 0.15
CA LEU A 36 6.08 -3.10 -0.75
C LEU A 36 7.42 -3.14 0.00
N LYS A 37 7.49 -2.50 1.17
CA LYS A 37 8.67 -2.57 2.04
C LYS A 37 8.95 -4.00 2.52
N ALA A 38 7.94 -4.86 2.64
CA ALA A 38 8.14 -6.28 2.90
C ALA A 38 8.78 -7.01 1.72
N CYS A 39 8.28 -6.79 0.50
CA CYS A 39 8.88 -7.35 -0.72
C CYS A 39 10.34 -6.91 -0.87
N ILE A 40 10.67 -5.65 -0.58
CA ILE A 40 12.04 -5.14 -0.59
C ILE A 40 12.90 -5.88 0.45
N CYS A 41 12.41 -6.04 1.69
CA CYS A 41 13.11 -6.80 2.72
C CYS A 41 13.42 -8.24 2.29
N GLU A 42 12.44 -8.92 1.67
CA GLU A 42 12.58 -10.30 1.20
C GLU A 42 13.63 -10.41 0.10
N ARG A 43 13.62 -9.49 -0.87
CA ARG A 43 14.63 -9.44 -1.95
C ARG A 43 16.03 -9.10 -1.49
N LEU A 44 16.16 -8.27 -0.47
CA LEU A 44 17.45 -7.92 0.12
C LEU A 44 17.91 -8.93 1.18
N HIS A 45 17.09 -9.94 1.50
CA HIS A 45 17.34 -10.92 2.55
C HIS A 45 17.62 -10.29 3.93
N VAL A 46 16.86 -9.25 4.28
CA VAL A 46 16.96 -8.54 5.57
C VAL A 46 15.69 -8.67 6.39
N SER A 47 15.85 -8.82 7.71
CA SER A 47 14.72 -8.97 8.65
C SER A 47 14.01 -7.64 8.98
N VAL A 48 14.75 -6.53 8.89
CA VAL A 48 14.29 -5.17 9.19
C VAL A 48 14.47 -4.29 7.95
N TYR A 49 13.50 -3.42 7.69
CA TYR A 49 13.56 -2.51 6.55
C TYR A 49 14.72 -1.51 6.73
N PRO A 50 15.72 -1.50 5.83
CA PRO A 50 16.96 -0.78 6.08
C PRO A 50 16.84 0.67 5.58
N GLU A 51 16.09 1.50 6.29
CA GLU A 51 15.78 2.89 5.90
C GLU A 51 17.00 3.75 5.56
N THR A 52 18.13 3.48 6.24
CA THR A 52 19.39 4.24 6.06
C THR A 52 20.31 3.65 4.99
N ALA A 53 19.98 2.48 4.42
CA ALA A 53 20.77 1.90 3.35
C ALA A 53 20.59 2.66 2.02
N PHE A 54 21.50 2.40 1.07
CA PHE A 54 21.50 3.00 -0.26
C PHE A 54 21.42 4.54 -0.23
N GLN A 55 22.20 5.18 0.64
CA GLN A 55 22.23 6.64 0.80
C GLN A 55 20.84 7.23 1.16
N GLY A 56 20.01 6.48 1.88
CA GLY A 56 18.68 6.92 2.30
C GLY A 56 17.59 6.80 1.22
N ARG A 57 17.87 6.21 0.05
CA ARG A 57 16.86 5.99 -1.01
C ARG A 57 15.68 5.13 -0.54
N LEU A 58 15.89 4.28 0.46
CA LEU A 58 14.83 3.47 1.04
C LEU A 58 13.93 4.25 2.02
N LYS A 59 14.33 5.45 2.44
CA LYS A 59 13.54 6.35 3.28
C LYS A 59 12.49 7.13 2.48
N THR A 60 11.82 6.45 1.55
CA THR A 60 10.71 6.99 0.77
C THR A 60 9.37 6.42 1.25
N HIS A 61 8.33 7.21 1.05
CA HIS A 61 6.93 6.80 1.22
C HIS A 61 6.18 6.83 -0.12
N GLU A 62 6.88 7.13 -1.21
CA GLU A 62 6.31 7.16 -2.55
C GLU A 62 6.11 5.73 -3.06
N LEU A 63 4.85 5.36 -3.29
CA LEU A 63 4.46 3.97 -3.59
C LEU A 63 5.05 3.47 -4.91
N ASN A 64 5.20 4.34 -5.91
CA ASN A 64 5.80 3.98 -7.20
C ASN A 64 7.31 3.74 -7.07
N ASP A 65 8.01 4.53 -6.26
CA ASP A 65 9.43 4.30 -5.97
C ASP A 65 9.63 2.97 -5.24
N LEU A 66 8.77 2.69 -4.25
CA LEU A 66 8.80 1.41 -3.53
C LEU A 66 8.49 0.22 -4.44
N LEU A 67 7.59 0.36 -5.42
CA LEU A 67 7.32 -0.68 -6.41
C LEU A 67 8.53 -0.94 -7.31
N LEU A 68 9.21 0.13 -7.74
CA LEU A 68 10.43 0.04 -8.53
C LEU A 68 11.56 -0.64 -7.72
N LEU A 69 11.76 -0.22 -6.47
CA LEU A 69 12.75 -0.81 -5.55
C LEU A 69 12.42 -2.27 -5.21
N ALA A 70 11.14 -2.62 -5.16
CA ALA A 70 10.69 -4.00 -5.04
C ALA A 70 10.93 -4.80 -6.34
N GLY A 71 11.36 -4.18 -7.45
CA GLY A 71 11.60 -4.85 -8.72
C GLY A 71 10.33 -5.47 -9.32
N LEU A 72 9.18 -4.82 -9.14
CA LEU A 72 7.87 -5.30 -9.58
C LEU A 72 7.23 -4.42 -10.66
N ASN A 73 7.94 -3.39 -11.14
CA ASN A 73 7.40 -2.44 -12.10
C ASN A 73 7.05 -3.09 -13.46
N GLU A 74 7.89 -4.02 -13.93
CA GLU A 74 7.66 -4.78 -15.18
C GLU A 74 6.57 -5.86 -15.03
N GLU A 75 6.25 -6.24 -13.80
CA GLU A 75 5.24 -7.26 -13.48
C GLU A 75 3.82 -6.68 -13.39
N LEU A 76 3.67 -5.36 -13.49
CA LEU A 76 2.37 -4.71 -13.64
C LEU A 76 1.81 -4.99 -15.03
N SER A 77 1.13 -6.13 -15.18
CA SER A 77 0.45 -6.43 -16.44
C SER A 77 -0.59 -5.34 -16.77
N PRO A 78 -0.65 -4.86 -18.03
CA PRO A 78 -1.53 -3.75 -18.43
C PRO A 78 -3.01 -4.01 -18.17
N GLU A 79 -3.45 -5.27 -18.24
CA GLU A 79 -4.88 -5.61 -18.28
C GLU A 79 -5.53 -5.74 -16.90
N LYS A 80 -4.82 -6.27 -15.90
CA LYS A 80 -5.42 -6.58 -14.58
C LYS A 80 -4.73 -5.87 -13.42
N HIS A 81 -3.40 -5.96 -13.33
CA HIS A 81 -2.68 -5.43 -12.17
C HIS A 81 -2.56 -3.91 -12.24
N LEU A 82 -2.39 -3.35 -13.44
CA LEU A 82 -2.24 -1.90 -13.63
C LEU A 82 -3.49 -1.11 -13.18
N LYS A 83 -4.69 -1.52 -13.60
CA LYS A 83 -5.94 -0.87 -13.17
C LYS A 83 -6.12 -0.91 -11.65
N ASN A 84 -5.91 -2.08 -11.07
CA ASN A 84 -6.03 -2.29 -9.63
C ASN A 84 -4.99 -1.50 -8.84
N TRP A 85 -3.76 -1.41 -9.36
CA TRP A 85 -2.71 -0.58 -8.81
C TRP A 85 -3.15 0.87 -8.71
N PHE A 86 -3.67 1.47 -9.79
CA PHE A 86 -4.13 2.86 -9.79
C PHE A 86 -5.22 3.16 -8.76
N VAL A 87 -6.12 2.19 -8.49
CA VAL A 87 -7.17 2.36 -7.46
C VAL A 87 -6.55 2.61 -6.08
N VAL A 88 -5.42 1.99 -5.77
CA VAL A 88 -4.82 2.01 -4.43
C VAL A 88 -3.58 2.89 -4.32
N SER A 89 -2.93 3.21 -5.44
CA SER A 89 -1.64 3.94 -5.47
C SER A 89 -1.78 5.46 -5.54
N ASP A 90 -2.95 6.00 -5.86
CA ASP A 90 -3.25 7.42 -5.63
C ASP A 90 -3.44 7.66 -4.13
N TRP A 91 -2.32 7.85 -3.43
CA TRP A 91 -2.24 8.11 -2.00
C TRP A 91 -0.95 8.86 -1.71
N LYS A 92 -0.98 9.76 -0.72
CA LYS A 92 0.22 10.40 -0.18
C LYS A 92 0.16 10.47 1.35
N PRO A 93 1.30 10.42 2.05
CA PRO A 93 1.35 10.61 3.50
C PRO A 93 0.70 11.92 3.98
N ASP A 94 0.67 12.93 3.12
CA ASP A 94 0.09 14.25 3.41
C ASP A 94 -1.44 14.27 3.43
N TRP A 95 -2.10 13.16 3.04
CA TRP A 95 -3.55 13.01 3.19
C TRP A 95 -3.99 13.17 4.65
N ARG A 96 -3.07 13.05 5.62
CA ARG A 96 -3.27 13.42 7.03
C ARG A 96 -3.80 14.83 7.24
N TYR A 97 -3.41 15.76 6.38
CA TYR A 97 -3.76 17.17 6.49
C TYR A 97 -4.95 17.56 5.61
N ARG A 98 -5.54 16.61 4.88
CA ARG A 98 -6.75 16.87 4.09
C ARG A 98 -7.94 17.07 5.03
N LEU A 99 -8.86 17.93 4.60
CA LEU A 99 -10.14 18.09 5.28
C LEU A 99 -10.89 16.75 5.26
N PRO A 100 -11.59 16.38 6.34
CA PRO A 100 -12.45 15.20 6.35
C PRO A 100 -13.61 15.31 5.36
N GLY A 101 -14.16 14.17 4.91
CA GLY A 101 -15.34 14.12 4.05
C GLY A 101 -15.05 14.15 2.54
N ILE A 102 -13.81 13.93 2.13
CA ILE A 102 -13.39 13.93 0.72
C ILE A 102 -13.65 12.56 0.09
N VAL A 103 -13.33 11.49 0.82
CA VAL A 103 -13.43 10.11 0.32
C VAL A 103 -14.86 9.60 0.47
N LYS A 104 -15.48 9.22 -0.65
CA LYS A 104 -16.81 8.60 -0.64
C LYS A 104 -16.73 7.16 -0.16
N ARG A 105 -17.84 6.65 0.38
CA ARG A 105 -17.96 5.24 0.80
C ARG A 105 -17.48 4.27 -0.28
N LYS A 106 -17.94 4.44 -1.52
CA LYS A 106 -17.61 3.54 -2.63
C LYS A 106 -16.10 3.51 -2.91
N ASP A 107 -15.44 4.67 -2.90
CA ASP A 107 -14.01 4.76 -3.15
C ASP A 107 -13.20 4.08 -2.04
N ALA A 108 -13.61 4.25 -0.78
CA ALA A 108 -12.99 3.54 0.34
C ALA A 108 -13.21 2.03 0.28
N GLU A 109 -14.41 1.59 -0.10
CA GLU A 109 -14.76 0.18 -0.28
C GLU A 109 -13.94 -0.48 -1.39
N ASP A 110 -13.86 0.18 -2.55
CA ASP A 110 -13.08 -0.29 -3.70
C ASP A 110 -11.60 -0.39 -3.36
N ARG A 111 -11.03 0.61 -2.68
CA ARG A 111 -9.65 0.57 -2.19
C ARG A 111 -9.40 -0.63 -1.27
N ILE A 112 -10.24 -0.84 -0.25
CA ILE A 112 -10.09 -1.97 0.68
C ILE A 112 -10.23 -3.31 -0.03
N ARG A 113 -11.21 -3.44 -0.93
CA ARG A 113 -11.50 -4.66 -1.68
C ARG A 113 -10.34 -5.02 -2.59
N VAL A 114 -9.94 -4.09 -3.45
CA VAL A 114 -8.85 -4.27 -4.44
C VAL A 114 -7.54 -4.56 -3.72
N LEU A 115 -7.22 -3.79 -2.67
CA LEU A 115 -6.01 -3.99 -1.90
C LEU A 115 -5.97 -5.39 -1.25
N GLY A 116 -7.04 -5.77 -0.56
CA GLY A 116 -7.10 -7.03 0.19
C GLY A 116 -7.22 -8.28 -0.68
N ARG A 117 -7.93 -8.20 -1.82
CA ARG A 117 -8.26 -9.38 -2.64
C ARG A 117 -7.39 -9.54 -3.88
N GLU A 118 -6.77 -8.47 -4.35
CA GLU A 118 -6.10 -8.47 -5.66
C GLU A 118 -4.63 -8.04 -5.53
N VAL A 119 -4.35 -6.88 -4.92
CA VAL A 119 -2.99 -6.32 -4.86
C VAL A 119 -2.10 -7.04 -3.85
N LEU A 120 -2.54 -7.22 -2.59
CA LEU A 120 -1.72 -7.90 -1.58
C LEU A 120 -1.40 -9.37 -1.94
N PRO A 121 -2.37 -10.18 -2.43
CA PRO A 121 -2.05 -11.52 -2.89
C PRO A 121 -1.06 -11.54 -4.05
N TRP A 122 -1.18 -10.60 -5.00
CA TRP A 122 -0.24 -10.46 -6.11
C TRP A 122 1.17 -10.12 -5.63
N LEU A 123 1.33 -9.10 -4.77
CA LEU A 123 2.62 -8.72 -4.21
C LEU A 123 3.29 -9.89 -3.49
N ARG A 124 2.52 -10.66 -2.72
CA ARG A 124 3.03 -11.81 -1.98
C ARG A 124 3.38 -13.01 -2.87
N ALA A 125 2.75 -13.14 -4.02
CA ALA A 125 3.11 -14.17 -5.00
C ALA A 125 4.41 -13.84 -5.77
N LYS A 126 4.85 -12.58 -5.72
CA LYS A 126 6.01 -12.05 -6.46
C LYS A 126 7.19 -11.65 -5.57
N SER A 127 7.04 -11.82 -4.25
CA SER A 127 8.05 -11.48 -3.23
C SER A 127 9.01 -12.62 -2.97
#